data_AF-A0A7S4K8E8-F1
#
_entry.id   AF-A0A7S4K8E8-F1
#
_cell.length_a   1.000
_cell.length_b   1.000
_cell.length_c   1.000
_cell.angle_alpha   90.00
_cell.angle_beta   90.00
_cell.angle_gamma   90.00
#
_symmetry.space_group_name_H-M   'P 1'
#
loop_
_entity.id
_entity.type
_entity.pdbx_description
1 polymer ?
#
loop_
_entity_poly.entity_id
_entity_poly.type
_entity_poly.pdbx_seq_one_letter_code
_entity_poly.pdbx_strand_id
1 'polypeptide(L)'
;MSPSHRHQECETKTWLAATWNIAAVNNNPFEYWVTHNDPAYNKMMVDVQDFIDEPGSRDCPIHEVLTDEMFDELVQHLDRMKCSGLDKLRDTWVSEYRSRKIISGFLKERSIGSKRLISMPDRVTNTIHAADGTVFYRPTAINCYDGNFENKSAWWGLWQKFIFDTQILVHNAKKRPEGYPCLVFQMLEPILKCKYPAITEEEELICIPLQTLCLAIFDAIIIHMLDCVAPQKWQTLRKSLSDALYKGKDRQIIEILSRTYKDAAFVFLQEVAASFVKKVEAGSLCDDFIVFKPAKMDGKRDQNSIIMVKKDLFDLTSARDVTNEILAAVEDWQCSDGDLVAYTIQSKDLCKYLLVSFHGDTNGLATLPVVRAVHAVASSTYSDHALVFGLDANTYREHSATYQGVSHFYDVIASMGMASCWGTPPNPVNPTTCNARTYLQPQLNKAIGQKDKIAKADKNLKDWIVFYQSQLKAEPATKDNTGCGKYVEEMVFPTLDFPSDHAVVASKLCVPVRRNGTT
;
A
#
# COMPACT_ATOMS: atom_id res chain seq x y z
N MET A 1 -5.72 -35.53 -60.83
CA MET A 1 -6.44 -34.71 -59.85
C MET A 1 -6.02 -35.19 -58.46
N SER A 2 -5.03 -34.53 -57.86
CA SER A 2 -4.60 -34.80 -56.49
C SER A 2 -5.41 -33.93 -55.53
N PRO A 3 -5.93 -34.45 -54.41
CA PRO A 3 -6.64 -33.61 -53.45
C PRO A 3 -5.62 -32.73 -52.73
N SER A 4 -5.85 -31.41 -52.79
CA SER A 4 -5.10 -30.41 -52.04
C SER A 4 -5.28 -30.65 -50.52
N HIS A 5 -4.18 -30.96 -49.83
CA HIS A 5 -4.12 -30.87 -48.37
C HIS A 5 -4.34 -29.41 -47.95
N ARG A 6 -5.56 -29.08 -47.51
CA ARG A 6 -5.79 -27.91 -46.66
C ARG A 6 -5.17 -28.23 -45.31
N HIS A 7 -4.08 -27.56 -44.98
CA HIS A 7 -3.63 -27.43 -43.60
C HIS A 7 -4.77 -26.79 -42.81
N GLN A 8 -5.39 -27.58 -41.93
CA GLN A 8 -6.29 -27.10 -40.91
C GLN A 8 -5.41 -26.42 -39.85
N GLU A 9 -5.31 -25.09 -39.90
CA GLU A 9 -4.72 -24.32 -38.82
C GLU A 9 -5.49 -24.66 -37.54
N CYS A 10 -4.79 -25.31 -36.60
CA CYS A 10 -5.35 -25.70 -35.32
C CYS A 10 -5.27 -24.47 -34.41
N GLU A 11 -6.40 -23.81 -34.15
CA GLU A 11 -6.47 -22.61 -33.32
C GLU A 11 -5.94 -22.90 -31.90
N THR A 12 -4.79 -22.30 -31.57
CA THR A 12 -4.30 -22.24 -30.19
C THR A 12 -5.19 -21.32 -29.39
N LYS A 13 -5.80 -21.84 -28.32
CA LYS A 13 -6.63 -21.03 -27.43
C LYS A 13 -5.76 -20.08 -26.61
N THR A 14 -6.16 -18.82 -26.54
CA THR A 14 -5.41 -17.77 -25.85
C THR A 14 -6.30 -17.05 -24.84
N TRP A 15 -5.79 -16.85 -23.64
CA TRP A 15 -6.43 -16.13 -22.55
C TRP A 15 -5.62 -14.91 -22.14
N LEU A 16 -6.23 -13.74 -22.02
CA LEU A 16 -5.59 -12.62 -21.34
C LEU A 16 -5.71 -12.81 -19.82
N ALA A 17 -4.57 -12.85 -19.13
CA ALA A 17 -4.50 -12.83 -17.67
C ALA A 17 -3.84 -11.52 -17.23
N ALA A 18 -4.38 -10.90 -16.17
CA ALA A 18 -3.82 -9.70 -15.57
C ALA A 18 -3.66 -9.88 -14.05
N THR A 19 -2.59 -9.34 -13.47
CA THR A 19 -2.43 -9.23 -12.01
C THR A 19 -2.15 -7.78 -11.62
N TRP A 20 -2.72 -7.34 -10.51
CA TRP A 20 -2.56 -5.98 -10.03
C TRP A 20 -2.69 -5.90 -8.51
N ASN A 21 -1.61 -5.51 -7.83
CA ASN A 21 -1.73 -5.02 -6.47
C ASN A 21 -2.38 -3.64 -6.50
N ILE A 22 -3.56 -3.53 -5.89
CA ILE A 22 -4.34 -2.28 -5.86
C ILE A 22 -4.17 -1.54 -4.54
N ALA A 23 -3.07 -1.77 -3.81
CA ALA A 23 -2.73 -1.05 -2.59
C ALA A 23 -2.89 0.46 -2.74
N ALA A 24 -3.23 1.13 -1.65
CA ALA A 24 -3.34 2.58 -1.64
C ALA A 24 -1.95 3.17 -1.38
N VAL A 25 -1.68 4.31 -2.01
CA VAL A 25 -0.87 5.30 -1.30
C VAL A 25 -1.58 5.62 0.00
N ASN A 26 -0.86 5.38 1.10
CA ASN A 26 -1.34 5.59 2.46
C ASN A 26 -2.08 6.92 2.61
N ASN A 27 -2.83 7.02 3.70
CA ASN A 27 -3.64 8.16 4.12
C ASN A 27 -2.99 9.55 3.95
N ASN A 28 -1.66 9.65 3.85
CA ASN A 28 -0.91 10.84 3.49
C ASN A 28 -0.83 11.06 1.96
N PRO A 29 -1.60 12.03 1.40
CA PRO A 29 -1.58 12.31 -0.05
C PRO A 29 -0.24 12.82 -0.57
N PHE A 30 0.68 13.24 0.31
CA PHE A 30 2.01 13.71 -0.05
C PHE A 30 3.11 12.67 0.21
N GLU A 31 2.82 11.45 0.67
CA GLU A 31 3.87 10.49 1.05
C GLU A 31 4.85 10.20 -0.10
N TYR A 32 4.33 10.12 -1.32
CA TYR A 32 5.11 9.86 -2.52
C TYR A 32 5.08 11.03 -3.50
N TRP A 33 6.13 11.14 -4.31
CA TRP A 33 6.14 11.98 -5.50
C TRP A 33 5.06 11.47 -6.46
N VAL A 34 4.14 12.36 -6.83
CA VAL A 34 3.02 12.06 -7.72
C VAL A 34 3.23 12.79 -9.05
N THR A 35 2.89 12.12 -10.14
CA THR A 35 2.79 12.81 -11.44
C THR A 35 1.52 13.63 -11.46
N HIS A 36 1.65 14.95 -11.31
CA HIS A 36 0.54 15.90 -11.18
C HIS A 36 0.52 16.90 -12.35
N ASN A 37 -0.67 17.20 -12.87
CA ASN A 37 -0.84 18.07 -14.04
C ASN A 37 -0.69 19.57 -13.70
N ASP A 38 -0.99 19.98 -12.47
CA ASP A 38 -0.72 21.34 -11.99
C ASP A 38 0.79 21.52 -11.71
N PRO A 39 1.50 22.42 -12.41
CA PRO A 39 2.92 22.70 -12.17
C PRO A 39 3.19 23.24 -10.77
N ALA A 40 2.19 23.82 -10.08
CA ALA A 40 2.32 24.29 -8.71
C ALA A 40 2.65 23.15 -7.73
N TYR A 41 2.22 21.91 -8.02
CA TYR A 41 2.60 20.75 -7.22
C TYR A 41 4.12 20.52 -7.26
N ASN A 42 4.70 20.39 -8.46
CA ASN A 42 6.13 20.14 -8.59
C ASN A 42 6.95 21.28 -7.99
N LYS A 43 6.52 22.53 -8.18
CA LYS A 43 7.16 23.68 -7.56
C LYS A 43 7.13 23.59 -6.03
N MET A 44 5.95 23.36 -5.43
CA MET A 44 5.79 23.23 -3.99
C MET A 44 6.67 22.13 -3.41
N MET A 45 6.70 20.95 -4.04
CA MET A 45 7.49 19.82 -3.53
C MET A 45 8.99 20.08 -3.61
N VAL A 46 9.47 20.78 -4.64
CA VAL A 46 10.87 21.25 -4.73
C VAL A 46 11.14 22.32 -3.69
N ASP A 47 10.26 23.31 -3.52
CA ASP A 47 10.44 24.36 -2.52
C ASP A 47 10.45 23.79 -1.09
N VAL A 48 9.67 22.73 -0.81
CA VAL A 48 9.70 21.98 0.47
C VAL A 48 11.06 21.31 0.65
N GLN A 49 11.58 20.65 -0.39
CA GLN A 49 12.92 20.07 -0.34
C GLN A 49 13.95 21.17 -0.06
N ASP A 50 13.92 22.29 -0.78
CA ASP A 50 14.85 23.41 -0.60
C ASP A 50 14.72 24.05 0.79
N PHE A 51 13.50 24.11 1.34
CA PHE A 51 13.28 24.53 2.73
C PHE A 51 14.02 23.61 3.70
N ILE A 52 14.01 22.30 3.47
CA ILE A 52 14.65 21.35 4.38
C ILE A 52 16.16 21.30 4.16
N ASP A 53 16.61 21.28 2.91
CA ASP A 53 18.03 21.17 2.55
C ASP A 53 18.78 22.45 2.92
N GLU A 54 18.22 23.62 2.60
CA GLU A 54 18.82 24.94 2.79
C GLU A 54 17.81 25.93 3.43
N PRO A 55 17.44 25.74 4.71
CA PRO A 55 16.40 26.55 5.33
C PRO A 55 16.79 28.02 5.49
N GLY A 56 18.08 28.32 5.66
CA GLY A 56 18.57 29.68 5.87
C GLY A 56 17.90 30.35 7.09
N SER A 57 17.43 31.59 6.94
CA SER A 57 16.69 32.30 7.98
C SER A 57 15.32 31.70 8.31
N ARG A 58 14.79 30.83 7.44
CA ARG A 58 13.52 30.13 7.67
C ARG A 58 13.65 29.01 8.70
N ASP A 59 14.87 28.61 9.06
CA ASP A 59 15.11 27.72 10.20
C ASP A 59 14.89 28.49 11.52
N CYS A 60 13.64 28.82 11.82
CA CYS A 60 13.28 29.53 13.04
C CYS A 60 13.29 28.58 14.26
N PRO A 61 13.40 29.11 15.48
CA PRO A 61 13.15 28.34 16.69
C PRO A 61 11.71 27.80 16.76
N ILE A 62 11.51 26.64 17.40
CA ILE A 62 10.19 25.98 17.50
C ILE A 62 9.12 26.88 18.11
N HIS A 63 9.45 27.72 19.10
CA HIS A 63 8.45 28.61 19.72
C HIS A 63 7.83 29.64 18.76
N GLU A 64 8.42 29.86 17.58
CA GLU A 64 7.81 30.70 16.54
C GLU A 64 6.71 29.98 15.76
N VAL A 65 6.72 28.64 15.74
CA VAL A 65 5.70 27.81 15.05
C VAL A 65 4.71 27.15 16.01
N LEU A 66 5.12 26.75 17.20
CA LEU A 66 4.27 26.30 18.30
C LEU A 66 4.56 27.22 19.50
N THR A 67 3.71 28.22 19.76
CA THR A 67 4.07 29.28 20.72
C THR A 67 4.06 28.79 22.17
N ASP A 68 4.64 29.58 23.06
CA ASP A 68 4.59 29.30 24.51
C ASP A 68 3.14 29.23 25.00
N GLU A 69 2.23 30.05 24.44
CA GLU A 69 0.80 29.98 24.76
C GLU A 69 0.18 28.66 24.28
N MET A 70 0.49 28.22 23.06
CA MET A 70 0.05 26.91 22.56
C MET A 70 0.59 25.76 23.42
N PHE A 71 1.86 25.85 23.84
CA PHE A 71 2.44 24.89 24.76
C PHE A 71 1.70 24.89 26.11
N ASP A 72 1.44 26.05 26.70
CA ASP A 72 0.71 26.15 27.98
C ASP A 72 -0.70 25.56 27.89
N GLU A 73 -1.42 25.82 26.80
CA GLU A 73 -2.72 25.20 26.53
C GLU A 73 -2.60 23.68 26.38
N LEU A 74 -1.59 23.20 25.65
CA LEU A 74 -1.32 21.76 25.54
C LEU A 74 -1.13 21.14 26.92
N VAL A 75 -0.38 21.80 27.81
CA VAL A 75 -0.18 21.25 29.16
C VAL A 75 -1.46 21.31 30.00
N GLN A 76 -2.31 22.32 29.84
CA GLN A 76 -3.63 22.34 30.48
C GLN A 76 -4.49 21.15 30.04
N HIS A 77 -4.46 20.79 28.74
CA HIS A 77 -5.14 19.59 28.26
C HIS A 77 -4.54 18.30 28.83
N LEU A 78 -3.21 18.19 28.89
CA LEU A 78 -2.53 17.02 29.46
C LEU A 78 -2.82 16.85 30.96
N ASP A 79 -2.91 17.95 31.71
CA ASP A 79 -3.32 17.95 33.12
C ASP A 79 -4.77 17.51 33.29
N ARG A 80 -5.68 18.00 32.44
CA ARG A 80 -7.07 17.54 32.37
C ARG A 80 -7.17 16.04 32.08
N MET A 81 -6.25 15.50 31.28
CA MET A 81 -6.12 14.06 31.02
C MET A 81 -5.41 13.28 32.13
N LYS A 82 -5.04 13.94 33.23
CA LYS A 82 -4.35 13.39 34.40
C LYS A 82 -3.00 12.74 34.08
N CYS A 83 -2.27 13.32 33.12
CA CYS A 83 -0.93 12.86 32.82
C CYS A 83 0.06 13.19 33.94
N SER A 84 0.97 12.27 34.23
CA SER A 84 2.08 12.47 35.16
C SER A 84 3.27 13.18 34.50
N GLY A 85 4.14 13.79 35.32
CA GLY A 85 5.43 14.32 34.88
C GLY A 85 5.36 15.61 34.06
N LEU A 86 4.31 16.42 34.26
CA LEU A 86 4.12 17.68 33.52
C LEU A 86 5.14 18.76 33.86
N ASP A 87 5.72 18.74 35.07
CA ASP A 87 6.82 19.64 35.43
C ASP A 87 8.07 19.33 34.62
N LYS A 88 8.41 18.03 34.51
CA LYS A 88 9.51 17.58 33.65
C LYS A 88 9.25 17.92 32.18
N LEU A 89 8.01 17.80 31.70
CA LEU A 89 7.67 18.22 30.33
C LEU A 89 7.90 19.73 30.12
N ARG A 90 7.56 20.58 31.10
CA ARG A 90 7.85 22.02 31.06
C ARG A 90 9.35 22.30 31.04
N ASP A 91 10.10 21.61 31.89
CA ASP A 91 11.56 21.73 31.90
C ASP A 91 12.13 21.33 30.54
N THR A 92 11.67 20.21 29.96
CA THR A 92 12.07 19.74 28.63
C THR A 92 11.66 20.72 27.52
N TRP A 93 10.50 21.36 27.60
CA TRP A 93 10.12 22.42 26.67
C TRP A 93 11.12 23.58 26.73
N VAL A 94 11.32 24.16 27.91
CA VAL A 94 12.16 25.36 28.10
C VAL A 94 13.62 25.09 27.77
N SER A 95 14.16 23.97 28.24
CA SER A 95 15.58 23.65 28.11
C SER A 95 15.95 23.03 26.76
N GLU A 96 15.05 22.28 26.12
CA GLU A 96 15.38 21.51 24.92
C GLU A 96 14.59 21.92 23.68
N TYR A 97 13.24 21.94 23.72
CA TYR A 97 12.46 22.08 22.48
C TYR A 97 12.24 23.52 22.06
N ARG A 98 11.92 24.42 22.98
CA ARG A 98 11.49 25.81 22.71
C ARG A 98 12.44 26.57 21.77
N SER A 99 13.74 26.41 21.97
CA SER A 99 14.80 27.12 21.23
C SER A 99 15.40 26.32 20.07
N ARG A 100 15.10 25.02 19.94
CA ARG A 100 15.56 24.19 18.82
C ARG A 100 15.07 24.77 17.51
N LYS A 101 15.90 24.67 16.48
CA LYS A 101 15.57 25.05 15.12
C LYS A 101 14.66 24.02 14.47
N ILE A 102 13.62 24.46 13.75
CA ILE A 102 12.57 23.59 13.21
C ILE A 102 13.10 22.52 12.24
N ILE A 103 14.09 22.86 11.41
CA ILE A 103 14.70 21.95 10.45
C ILE A 103 15.96 21.30 11.04
N SER A 104 17.00 22.09 11.32
CA SER A 104 18.30 21.53 11.74
C SER A 104 18.29 20.91 13.12
N GLY A 105 17.43 21.37 14.03
CA GLY A 105 17.35 20.92 15.42
C GLY A 105 16.19 19.96 15.74
N PHE A 106 15.25 19.77 14.80
CA PHE A 106 14.07 18.92 15.02
C PHE A 106 13.81 17.95 13.87
N LEU A 107 13.45 18.42 12.66
CA LEU A 107 13.13 17.50 11.56
C LEU A 107 14.33 16.63 11.12
N LYS A 108 15.55 17.19 11.10
CA LYS A 108 16.79 16.45 10.74
C LYS A 108 17.40 15.70 11.94
N GLU A 109 16.86 15.87 13.15
CA GLU A 109 17.42 15.28 14.37
C GLU A 109 17.17 13.77 14.41
N ARG A 110 18.23 12.99 14.20
CA ARG A 110 18.15 11.52 14.09
C ARG A 110 17.58 10.87 15.35
N SER A 111 17.86 11.43 16.52
CA SER A 111 17.39 10.87 17.79
C SER A 111 15.85 10.91 17.92
N ILE A 112 15.17 11.93 17.39
CA ILE A 112 13.71 12.01 17.43
C ILE A 112 13.09 10.86 16.62
N GLY A 113 13.66 10.58 15.44
CA GLY A 113 13.24 9.46 14.59
C GLY A 113 13.47 8.10 15.24
N SER A 114 14.65 7.85 15.82
CA SER A 114 14.97 6.58 16.47
C SER A 114 14.16 6.33 17.75
N LYS A 115 13.80 7.39 18.48
CA LYS A 115 12.89 7.37 19.64
C LYS A 115 11.42 7.19 19.26
N ARG A 116 11.07 7.34 17.98
CA ARG A 116 9.72 7.17 17.42
C ARG A 116 8.67 8.16 17.98
N LEU A 117 9.10 9.27 18.60
CA LEU A 117 8.23 10.24 19.28
C LEU A 117 7.20 10.91 18.37
N ILE A 118 7.41 10.90 17.06
CA ILE A 118 6.44 11.39 16.05
C ILE A 118 5.75 10.22 15.36
N SER A 119 6.52 9.24 14.87
CA SER A 119 5.97 8.16 14.03
C SER A 119 5.02 7.20 14.75
N MET A 120 5.17 6.99 16.08
CA MET A 120 4.22 6.16 16.85
C MET A 120 2.88 6.85 17.07
N PRO A 121 2.82 8.09 17.60
CA PRO A 121 1.54 8.77 17.75
C PRO A 121 0.90 9.10 16.39
N ASP A 122 1.67 9.42 15.35
CA ASP A 122 1.14 9.58 13.99
C ASP A 122 0.48 8.29 13.48
N ARG A 123 1.12 7.13 13.64
CA ARG A 123 0.56 5.84 13.22
C ARG A 123 -0.83 5.55 13.81
N VAL A 124 -1.12 6.02 15.03
CA VAL A 124 -2.40 5.73 15.70
C VAL A 124 -3.41 6.87 15.61
N THR A 125 -2.99 8.10 15.33
CA THR A 125 -3.89 9.27 15.31
C THR A 125 -4.06 9.94 13.95
N ASN A 126 -3.19 9.67 12.96
CA ASN A 126 -3.21 10.35 11.66
C ASN A 126 -4.56 10.18 10.95
N THR A 127 -5.01 8.94 10.81
CA THR A 127 -6.32 8.57 10.26
C THR A 127 -6.83 7.38 11.04
N ILE A 128 -8.05 7.51 11.58
CA ILE A 128 -8.66 6.50 12.44
C ILE A 128 -9.93 6.00 11.77
N HIS A 129 -9.98 4.69 11.50
CA HIS A 129 -11.20 3.99 11.12
C HIS A 129 -11.89 3.51 12.40
N ALA A 130 -13.06 4.07 12.69
CA ALA A 130 -13.87 3.70 13.84
C ALA A 130 -14.73 2.47 13.55
N ALA A 131 -15.17 1.80 14.62
CA ALA A 131 -15.97 0.57 14.56
C ALA A 131 -17.34 0.74 13.87
N ASP A 132 -17.88 1.97 13.84
CA ASP A 132 -19.10 2.31 13.13
C ASP A 132 -18.88 2.64 11.64
N GLY A 133 -17.64 2.53 11.15
CA GLY A 133 -17.25 2.87 9.78
C GLY A 133 -16.92 4.34 9.57
N THR A 134 -17.04 5.20 10.59
CA THR A 134 -16.63 6.61 10.50
C THR A 134 -15.11 6.70 10.38
N VAL A 135 -14.63 7.58 9.49
CA VAL A 135 -13.20 7.88 9.35
C VAL A 135 -12.90 9.25 9.94
N PHE A 136 -11.99 9.30 10.89
CA PHE A 136 -11.54 10.50 11.55
C PHE A 136 -10.13 10.87 11.08
N TYR A 137 -9.95 12.12 10.66
CA TYR A 137 -8.65 12.65 10.22
C TYR A 137 -8.15 13.67 11.22
N ARG A 138 -6.92 13.49 11.70
CA ARG A 138 -6.24 14.52 12.48
C ARG A 138 -6.12 15.81 11.66
N PRO A 139 -6.34 17.00 12.22
CA PRO A 139 -6.06 18.26 11.53
C PRO A 139 -4.56 18.43 11.28
N THR A 140 -4.06 17.88 10.17
CA THR A 140 -2.66 17.95 9.72
C THR A 140 -2.59 18.07 8.21
N ALA A 141 -1.43 18.47 7.67
CA ALA A 141 -1.21 18.54 6.23
C ALA A 141 -0.96 17.17 5.57
N ILE A 142 -0.56 16.17 6.37
CA ILE A 142 -0.11 14.85 5.88
C ILE A 142 -1.17 13.76 6.01
N ASN A 143 -2.44 14.11 5.76
CA ASN A 143 -3.54 13.16 5.63
C ASN A 143 -4.67 13.71 4.73
N CYS A 144 -5.77 12.96 4.63
CA CYS A 144 -6.96 13.34 3.85
C CYS A 144 -7.96 14.25 4.60
N TYR A 145 -7.51 15.05 5.57
CA TYR A 145 -8.37 16.01 6.27
C TYR A 145 -9.01 17.00 5.27
N ASP A 146 -10.35 16.99 5.18
CA ASP A 146 -11.11 17.77 4.19
C ASP A 146 -11.37 19.22 4.63
N GLY A 147 -11.09 19.55 5.89
CA GLY A 147 -11.17 20.92 6.41
C GLY A 147 -9.98 21.79 5.98
N ASN A 148 -10.18 23.10 6.04
CA ASN A 148 -9.16 24.08 5.73
C ASN A 148 -8.60 24.72 7.00
N PHE A 149 -7.33 25.14 6.95
CA PHE A 149 -6.68 25.93 7.98
C PHE A 149 -6.66 27.38 7.51
N GLU A 150 -7.51 28.22 8.10
CA GLU A 150 -7.54 29.66 7.77
C GLU A 150 -6.26 30.37 8.22
N ASN A 151 -5.77 29.98 9.40
CA ASN A 151 -4.54 30.46 10.00
C ASN A 151 -4.07 29.47 11.08
N LYS A 152 -2.89 29.73 11.64
CA LYS A 152 -2.26 28.90 12.67
C LYS A 152 -3.13 28.70 13.93
N SER A 153 -3.83 29.74 14.38
CA SER A 153 -4.70 29.66 15.56
C SER A 153 -5.94 28.79 15.30
N ALA A 154 -6.56 28.94 14.13
CA ALA A 154 -7.68 28.09 13.71
C ALA A 154 -7.27 26.62 13.61
N TRP A 155 -6.08 26.34 13.03
CA TRP A 155 -5.53 24.99 13.01
C TRP A 155 -5.33 24.42 14.42
N TRP A 156 -4.70 25.19 15.31
CA TRP A 156 -4.38 24.74 16.67
C TRP A 156 -5.64 24.35 17.46
N GLY A 157 -6.69 25.17 17.40
CA GLY A 157 -7.97 24.85 18.02
C GLY A 157 -8.63 23.58 17.48
N LEU A 158 -8.54 23.34 16.16
CA LEU A 158 -8.99 22.09 15.55
C LEU A 158 -8.15 20.90 16.03
N TRP A 159 -6.84 21.06 16.10
CA TRP A 159 -5.90 20.02 16.52
C TRP A 159 -6.12 19.58 17.96
N GLN A 160 -6.25 20.53 18.90
CA GLN A 160 -6.52 20.24 20.32
C GLN A 160 -7.87 19.54 20.49
N LYS A 161 -8.93 20.05 19.83
CA LYS A 161 -10.24 19.42 19.84
C LYS A 161 -10.19 17.98 19.32
N PHE A 162 -9.42 17.74 18.26
CA PHE A 162 -9.25 16.40 17.72
C PHE A 162 -8.60 15.46 18.73
N ILE A 163 -7.44 15.83 19.27
CA ILE A 163 -6.69 14.95 20.17
C ILE A 163 -7.43 14.73 21.50
N PHE A 164 -7.95 15.80 22.11
CA PHE A 164 -8.39 15.76 23.51
C PHE A 164 -9.90 15.67 23.71
N ASP A 165 -10.72 16.03 22.72
CA ASP A 165 -12.18 16.11 22.87
C ASP A 165 -12.94 15.18 21.90
N THR A 166 -12.28 14.65 20.87
CA THR A 166 -12.95 13.76 19.90
C THR A 166 -13.05 12.35 20.45
N GLN A 167 -14.29 11.88 20.57
CA GLN A 167 -14.62 10.53 20.96
C GLN A 167 -14.81 9.66 19.71
N ILE A 168 -14.24 8.46 19.74
CA ILE A 168 -14.30 7.47 18.67
C ILE A 168 -14.76 6.12 19.24
N LEU A 169 -15.28 5.26 18.37
CA LEU A 169 -15.57 3.87 18.68
C LEU A 169 -14.40 3.01 18.18
N VAL A 170 -13.65 2.36 19.05
CA VAL A 170 -12.49 1.56 18.62
C VAL A 170 -12.89 0.16 18.18
N HIS A 171 -12.24 -0.35 17.14
CA HIS A 171 -12.17 -1.80 16.89
C HIS A 171 -11.45 -2.49 18.04
N ASN A 172 -11.74 -3.77 18.29
CA ASN A 172 -11.22 -4.62 19.37
C ASN A 172 -9.70 -4.45 19.58
N ALA A 173 -9.33 -3.42 20.34
CA ALA A 173 -7.98 -3.10 20.71
C ALA A 173 -7.74 -3.82 22.03
N LYS A 174 -6.59 -4.48 22.18
CA LYS A 174 -6.18 -5.50 23.18
C LYS A 174 -6.68 -5.40 24.65
N LYS A 175 -7.41 -4.36 25.06
CA LYS A 175 -8.03 -4.15 26.37
C LYS A 175 -9.47 -3.56 26.33
N ARG A 176 -10.08 -3.38 25.16
CA ARG A 176 -11.38 -2.72 24.97
C ARG A 176 -12.26 -3.57 24.05
N PRO A 177 -13.54 -3.76 24.39
CA PRO A 177 -14.47 -4.45 23.51
C PRO A 177 -14.67 -3.67 22.20
N GLU A 178 -15.11 -4.37 21.15
CA GLU A 178 -15.52 -3.76 19.88
C GLU A 178 -16.55 -2.64 20.14
N GLY A 179 -16.36 -1.49 19.53
CA GLY A 179 -17.27 -0.35 19.67
C GLY A 179 -17.15 0.39 21.00
N TYR A 180 -16.10 0.15 21.79
CA TYR A 180 -15.89 0.91 23.03
C TYR A 180 -15.60 2.39 22.73
N PRO A 181 -16.32 3.33 23.37
CA PRO A 181 -16.09 4.75 23.14
C PRO A 181 -14.85 5.25 23.91
N CYS A 182 -13.91 5.90 23.25
CA CYS A 182 -12.76 6.55 23.89
C CYS A 182 -12.35 7.84 23.20
N LEU A 183 -11.65 8.71 23.92
CA LEU A 183 -11.02 9.88 23.32
C LEU A 183 -9.84 9.45 22.45
N VAL A 184 -9.55 10.20 21.37
CA VAL A 184 -8.38 9.99 20.51
C VAL A 184 -7.08 9.92 21.34
N PHE A 185 -6.91 10.83 22.30
CA PHE A 185 -5.77 10.83 23.21
C PHE A 185 -5.56 9.48 23.92
N GLN A 186 -6.65 8.78 24.27
CA GLN A 186 -6.60 7.50 24.96
C GLN A 186 -6.23 6.31 24.04
N MET A 187 -5.97 6.56 22.76
CA MET A 187 -5.36 5.61 21.84
C MET A 187 -3.84 5.62 21.87
N LEU A 188 -3.24 6.70 22.42
CA LEU A 188 -1.79 6.80 22.50
C LEU A 188 -1.25 5.72 23.44
N GLU A 189 -0.25 4.99 22.97
CA GLU A 189 0.42 3.95 23.74
C GLU A 189 1.80 4.45 24.20
N PRO A 190 2.24 4.08 25.42
CA PRO A 190 3.60 4.34 25.84
C PRO A 190 4.61 3.67 24.91
N ILE A 191 5.63 4.42 24.51
CA ILE A 191 6.82 3.91 23.83
C ILE A 191 7.70 3.35 24.94
N LEU A 192 7.90 2.03 24.94
CA LEU A 192 8.64 1.36 26.01
C LEU A 192 10.12 1.19 25.65
N LYS A 193 11.02 1.48 26.59
CA LYS A 193 12.48 1.42 26.38
C LYS A 193 12.94 0.01 26.04
N CYS A 194 12.31 -1.01 26.64
CA CYS A 194 12.58 -2.42 26.35
C CYS A 194 12.36 -2.80 24.88
N LYS A 195 11.47 -2.08 24.18
CA LYS A 195 11.17 -2.28 22.76
C LYS A 195 11.90 -1.27 21.88
N TYR A 196 12.11 -0.06 22.38
CA TYR A 196 12.74 1.06 21.66
C TYR A 196 13.90 1.61 22.50
N PRO A 197 15.11 1.02 22.43
CA PRO A 197 16.21 1.34 23.34
C PRO A 197 16.79 2.76 23.17
N ALA A 198 16.33 3.51 22.18
CA ALA A 198 16.76 4.88 21.92
C ALA A 198 16.14 5.91 22.89
N ILE A 199 15.02 5.60 23.56
CA ILE A 199 14.45 6.47 24.60
C ILE A 199 15.18 6.28 25.92
N THR A 200 15.28 7.35 26.72
CA THR A 200 15.78 7.26 28.09
C THR A 200 14.67 6.76 29.05
N GLU A 201 15.05 6.38 30.28
CA GLU A 201 14.07 6.05 31.33
C GLU A 201 13.21 7.27 31.69
N GLU A 202 13.80 8.46 31.70
CA GLU A 202 13.06 9.70 31.93
C GLU A 202 12.02 9.97 30.84
N GLU A 203 12.39 9.75 29.57
CA GLU A 203 11.47 9.91 28.44
C GLU A 203 10.34 8.87 28.45
N GLU A 204 10.63 7.64 28.90
CA GLU A 204 9.61 6.60 29.07
C GLU A 204 8.56 7.01 30.13
N LEU A 205 8.99 7.62 31.23
CA LEU A 205 8.10 8.08 32.32
C LEU A 205 7.13 9.18 31.88
N ILE A 206 7.54 10.06 30.97
CA ILE A 206 6.69 11.15 30.44
C ILE A 206 6.26 10.90 28.99
N CYS A 207 6.30 9.65 28.53
CA CYS A 207 6.23 9.33 27.11
C CYS A 207 4.95 9.83 26.42
N ILE A 208 3.78 9.70 27.06
CA ILE A 208 2.51 10.15 26.47
C ILE A 208 2.50 11.69 26.31
N PRO A 209 2.78 12.49 27.35
CA PRO A 209 2.97 13.94 27.19
C PRO A 209 4.03 14.31 26.13
N LEU A 210 5.20 13.66 26.17
CA LEU A 210 6.32 13.98 25.29
C LEU A 210 6.01 13.68 23.82
N GLN A 211 5.45 12.50 23.51
CA GLN A 211 5.09 12.16 22.14
C GLN A 211 3.94 13.04 21.60
N THR A 212 3.04 13.49 22.47
CA THR A 212 1.97 14.44 22.11
C THR A 212 2.55 15.80 21.75
N LEU A 213 3.51 16.31 22.54
CA LEU A 213 4.25 17.54 22.23
C LEU A 213 5.02 17.41 20.91
N CYS A 214 5.80 16.34 20.72
CA CYS A 214 6.56 16.14 19.49
C CYS A 214 5.66 16.04 18.25
N LEU A 215 4.48 15.43 18.37
CA LEU A 215 3.49 15.37 17.30
C LEU A 215 2.94 16.78 16.96
N ALA A 216 2.61 17.58 17.97
CA ALA A 216 2.14 18.96 17.80
C ALA A 216 3.20 19.84 17.12
N ILE A 217 4.45 19.75 17.58
CA ILE A 217 5.60 20.46 16.96
C ILE A 217 5.73 20.04 15.49
N PHE A 218 5.71 18.74 15.21
CA PHE A 218 5.84 18.24 13.85
C PHE A 218 4.76 18.83 12.92
N ASP A 219 3.47 18.75 13.29
CA ASP A 219 2.40 19.32 12.47
C ASP A 219 2.53 20.83 12.28
N ALA A 220 2.86 21.56 13.35
CA ALA A 220 3.07 23.00 13.30
C ALA A 220 4.17 23.37 12.30
N ILE A 221 5.29 22.61 12.30
CA ILE A 221 6.38 22.80 11.35
C ILE A 221 5.92 22.52 9.92
N ILE A 222 5.22 21.41 9.67
CA ILE A 222 4.76 21.07 8.32
C ILE A 222 3.81 22.15 7.78
N ILE A 223 2.85 22.61 8.59
CA ILE A 223 1.91 23.67 8.19
C ILE A 223 2.66 24.98 7.93
N HIS A 224 3.55 25.38 8.84
CA HIS A 224 4.38 26.58 8.67
C HIS A 224 5.20 26.53 7.37
N MET A 225 5.86 25.39 7.12
CA MET A 225 6.67 25.20 5.91
C MET A 225 5.81 25.30 4.65
N LEU A 226 4.63 24.67 4.63
CA LEU A 226 3.72 24.71 3.49
C LEU A 226 3.13 26.11 3.25
N ASP A 227 2.81 26.84 4.31
CA ASP A 227 2.37 28.24 4.23
C ASP A 227 3.48 29.17 3.73
N CYS A 228 4.75 28.86 4.00
CA CYS A 228 5.87 29.63 3.47
C CYS A 228 6.11 29.38 1.98
N VAL A 229 6.03 28.13 1.53
CA VAL A 229 6.45 27.74 0.17
C VAL A 229 5.32 27.78 -0.86
N ALA A 230 4.07 27.52 -0.43
CA ALA A 230 2.92 27.48 -1.31
C ALA A 230 1.66 28.06 -0.62
N PRO A 231 1.71 29.33 -0.16
CA PRO A 231 0.59 29.97 0.53
C PRO A 231 -0.67 29.89 -0.33
N GLN A 232 -1.80 29.59 0.31
CA GLN A 232 -3.12 29.46 -0.34
C GLN A 232 -3.26 28.34 -1.39
N LYS A 233 -2.18 27.63 -1.74
CA LYS A 233 -2.18 26.59 -2.79
C LYS A 233 -2.06 25.19 -2.26
N TRP A 234 -1.21 24.96 -1.25
CA TRP A 234 -0.93 23.61 -0.77
C TRP A 234 -2.19 22.86 -0.30
N GLN A 235 -3.17 23.54 0.30
CA GLN A 235 -4.44 22.92 0.75
C GLN A 235 -5.28 22.44 -0.43
N THR A 236 -5.33 23.21 -1.53
CA THR A 236 -6.02 22.81 -2.77
C THR A 236 -5.32 21.64 -3.46
N LEU A 237 -3.99 21.60 -3.44
CA LEU A 237 -3.20 20.48 -3.97
C LEU A 237 -3.40 19.22 -3.13
N ARG A 238 -3.39 19.33 -1.79
CA ARG A 238 -3.72 18.23 -0.86
C ARG A 238 -5.10 17.65 -1.17
N LYS A 239 -6.10 18.52 -1.36
CA LYS A 239 -7.47 18.11 -1.69
C LYS A 239 -7.54 17.39 -3.04
N SER A 240 -6.90 17.93 -4.08
CA SER A 240 -6.78 17.27 -5.40
C SER A 240 -6.22 15.85 -5.30
N LEU A 241 -5.11 15.69 -4.56
CA LEU A 241 -4.48 14.39 -4.34
C LEU A 241 -5.36 13.44 -3.53
N SER A 242 -6.01 13.94 -2.47
CA SER A 242 -6.95 13.16 -1.66
C SER A 242 -8.16 12.69 -2.47
N ASP A 243 -8.74 13.57 -3.29
CA ASP A 243 -9.89 13.26 -4.12
C ASP A 243 -9.53 12.22 -5.19
N ALA A 244 -8.32 12.29 -5.77
CA ALA A 244 -7.85 11.32 -6.75
C ALA A 244 -7.44 9.97 -6.14
N LEU A 245 -6.50 10.00 -5.19
CA LEU A 245 -5.77 8.82 -4.69
C LEU A 245 -6.47 8.09 -3.55
N TYR A 246 -7.40 8.76 -2.86
CA TYR A 246 -8.13 8.19 -1.73
C TYR A 246 -9.63 8.09 -2.03
N LYS A 247 -10.35 9.21 -2.18
CA LYS A 247 -11.82 9.19 -2.33
C LYS A 247 -12.26 8.58 -3.67
N GLY A 248 -11.54 8.89 -4.74
CA GLY A 248 -11.82 8.43 -6.10
C GLY A 248 -11.21 7.07 -6.44
N LYS A 249 -10.37 6.51 -5.57
CA LYS A 249 -9.56 5.30 -5.86
C LYS A 249 -10.38 4.14 -6.38
N ASP A 250 -11.40 3.71 -5.64
CA ASP A 250 -12.21 2.55 -6.01
C ASP A 250 -12.90 2.76 -7.36
N ARG A 251 -13.40 3.98 -7.60
CA ARG A 251 -14.00 4.34 -8.90
C ARG A 251 -12.97 4.24 -10.02
N GLN A 252 -11.77 4.78 -9.84
CA GLN A 252 -10.69 4.71 -10.83
C GLN A 252 -10.27 3.28 -11.14
N ILE A 253 -10.10 2.43 -10.11
CA ILE A 253 -9.78 1.01 -10.28
C ILE A 253 -10.89 0.32 -11.10
N ILE A 254 -12.15 0.53 -10.74
CA ILE A 254 -13.30 -0.04 -11.46
C ILE A 254 -13.33 0.43 -12.93
N GLU A 255 -13.07 1.71 -13.18
CA GLU A 255 -13.00 2.27 -14.54
C GLU A 255 -11.86 1.65 -15.36
N ILE A 256 -10.67 1.49 -14.79
CA ILE A 256 -9.53 0.85 -15.46
C ILE A 256 -9.85 -0.60 -15.80
N LEU A 257 -10.40 -1.36 -14.84
CA LEU A 257 -10.79 -2.76 -15.06
C LEU A 257 -11.87 -2.88 -16.14
N SER A 258 -12.89 -2.02 -16.09
CA SER A 258 -14.03 -2.05 -17.03
C SER A 258 -13.69 -1.56 -18.44
N ARG A 259 -12.67 -0.69 -18.57
CA ARG A 259 -12.27 -0.10 -19.85
C ARG A 259 -11.16 -0.89 -20.53
N THR A 260 -10.13 -1.24 -19.77
CA THR A 260 -8.86 -1.73 -20.32
C THR A 260 -8.73 -3.23 -20.17
N TYR A 261 -9.26 -3.81 -19.09
CA TYR A 261 -9.10 -5.24 -18.75
C TYR A 261 -10.42 -6.02 -18.79
N LYS A 262 -11.47 -5.46 -19.41
CA LYS A 262 -12.80 -6.07 -19.51
C LYS A 262 -12.81 -7.44 -20.18
N ASP A 263 -11.89 -7.65 -21.13
CA ASP A 263 -11.78 -8.88 -21.90
C ASP A 263 -10.75 -9.86 -21.33
N ALA A 264 -10.17 -9.56 -20.17
CA ALA A 264 -9.33 -10.51 -19.46
C ALA A 264 -10.17 -11.73 -19.04
N ALA A 265 -9.63 -12.93 -19.26
CA ALA A 265 -10.25 -14.17 -18.76
C ALA A 265 -10.13 -14.25 -17.23
N PHE A 266 -8.98 -13.78 -16.72
CA PHE A 266 -8.65 -13.77 -15.30
C PHE A 266 -8.02 -12.42 -14.91
N VAL A 267 -8.48 -11.84 -13.81
CA VAL A 267 -7.82 -10.70 -13.15
C VAL A 267 -7.54 -11.07 -11.70
N PHE A 268 -6.27 -11.06 -11.30
CA PHE A 268 -5.84 -11.32 -9.93
C PHE A 268 -5.57 -9.98 -9.25
N LEU A 269 -6.30 -9.69 -8.17
CA LEU A 269 -6.11 -8.46 -7.41
C LEU A 269 -5.56 -8.78 -6.03
N GLN A 270 -4.65 -7.93 -5.56
CA GLN A 270 -4.03 -8.01 -4.23
C GLN A 270 -4.26 -6.71 -3.44
N GLU A 271 -4.12 -6.77 -2.11
CA GLU A 271 -4.38 -5.68 -1.17
C GLU A 271 -5.76 -5.02 -1.33
N VAL A 272 -6.77 -5.85 -1.56
CA VAL A 272 -8.15 -5.44 -1.77
C VAL A 272 -8.88 -5.25 -0.44
N ALA A 273 -9.45 -4.06 -0.23
CA ALA A 273 -10.35 -3.81 0.89
C ALA A 273 -11.70 -4.53 0.74
N ALA A 274 -12.28 -5.01 1.83
CA ALA A 274 -13.59 -5.65 1.82
C ALA A 274 -14.69 -4.72 1.31
N SER A 275 -14.54 -3.41 1.54
CA SER A 275 -15.44 -2.39 0.99
C SER A 275 -15.39 -2.28 -0.54
N PHE A 276 -14.20 -2.46 -1.14
CA PHE A 276 -14.03 -2.49 -2.59
C PHE A 276 -14.75 -3.69 -3.21
N VAL A 277 -14.61 -4.89 -2.60
CA VAL A 277 -15.31 -6.09 -3.06
C VAL A 277 -16.82 -5.86 -3.14
N LYS A 278 -17.41 -5.27 -2.09
CA LYS A 278 -18.85 -4.93 -2.09
C LYS A 278 -19.24 -3.97 -3.22
N LYS A 279 -18.39 -2.98 -3.53
CA LYS A 279 -18.61 -2.04 -4.65
C LYS A 279 -18.55 -2.73 -6.00
N VAL A 280 -17.61 -3.66 -6.19
CA VAL A 280 -17.52 -4.47 -7.43
C VAL A 280 -18.75 -5.35 -7.58
N GLU A 281 -19.15 -6.06 -6.52
CA GLU A 281 -20.32 -6.96 -6.53
C GLU A 281 -21.64 -6.22 -6.78
N ALA A 282 -21.74 -4.96 -6.33
CA ALA A 282 -22.90 -4.10 -6.56
C ALA A 282 -22.84 -3.28 -7.87
N GLY A 283 -21.72 -3.34 -8.60
CA GLY A 283 -21.44 -2.52 -9.77
C GLY A 283 -21.44 -3.29 -11.10
N SER A 284 -21.20 -2.57 -12.19
CA SER A 284 -21.25 -3.12 -13.57
C SER A 284 -20.16 -4.15 -13.87
N LEU A 285 -19.05 -4.17 -13.12
CA LEU A 285 -18.03 -5.21 -13.28
C LEU A 285 -18.60 -6.60 -12.99
N CYS A 286 -19.61 -6.71 -12.12
CA CYS A 286 -20.28 -7.96 -11.82
C CYS A 286 -21.08 -8.49 -13.03
N ASP A 287 -21.41 -7.66 -14.02
CA ASP A 287 -22.08 -8.13 -15.24
C ASP A 287 -21.12 -9.02 -16.07
N ASP A 288 -19.85 -8.64 -16.11
CA ASP A 288 -18.80 -9.32 -16.89
C ASP A 288 -18.07 -10.40 -16.08
N PHE A 289 -17.84 -10.19 -14.79
CA PHE A 289 -16.96 -11.01 -13.95
C PHE A 289 -17.68 -11.60 -12.75
N ILE A 290 -17.36 -12.85 -12.43
CA ILE A 290 -17.57 -13.39 -11.09
C ILE A 290 -16.38 -13.03 -10.20
N VAL A 291 -16.61 -12.71 -8.93
CA VAL A 291 -15.56 -12.42 -7.96
C VAL A 291 -15.39 -13.59 -7.01
N PHE A 292 -14.20 -14.19 -7.01
CA PHE A 292 -13.77 -15.19 -6.04
C PHE A 292 -12.96 -14.52 -4.95
N LYS A 293 -13.33 -14.80 -3.70
CA LYS A 293 -12.76 -14.23 -2.48
C LYS A 293 -12.49 -15.34 -1.48
N PRO A 294 -11.53 -15.15 -0.56
CA PRO A 294 -11.27 -16.13 0.48
C PRO A 294 -12.48 -16.24 1.40
N ALA A 295 -12.75 -17.44 1.91
CA ALA A 295 -13.84 -17.68 2.87
C ALA A 295 -13.76 -16.75 4.10
N LYS A 296 -12.54 -16.38 4.50
CA LYS A 296 -12.25 -15.42 5.57
C LYS A 296 -11.38 -14.29 5.06
N MET A 297 -11.97 -13.10 4.97
CA MET A 297 -11.27 -11.85 4.68
C MET A 297 -10.66 -11.26 5.97
N ASP A 298 -9.53 -10.57 5.86
CA ASP A 298 -8.87 -9.90 6.99
C ASP A 298 -9.58 -8.60 7.33
N GLY A 299 -10.40 -8.59 8.39
CA GLY A 299 -11.08 -7.37 8.85
C GLY A 299 -10.18 -6.39 9.60
N LYS A 300 -8.94 -6.75 9.95
CA LYS A 300 -8.03 -5.92 10.74
C LYS A 300 -7.06 -5.13 9.87
N ARG A 301 -6.40 -5.79 8.90
CA ARG A 301 -5.58 -5.12 7.89
C ARG A 301 -6.42 -4.57 6.75
N ASP A 302 -7.58 -5.17 6.50
CA ASP A 302 -8.45 -4.91 5.34
C ASP A 302 -7.67 -4.99 4.01
N GLN A 303 -6.77 -5.98 3.93
CA GLN A 303 -5.97 -6.31 2.76
C GLN A 303 -6.26 -7.75 2.37
N ASN A 304 -6.76 -7.98 1.15
CA ASN A 304 -7.18 -9.30 0.69
C ASN A 304 -6.79 -9.55 -0.76
N SER A 305 -6.56 -10.81 -1.11
CA SER A 305 -6.42 -11.27 -2.48
C SER A 305 -7.79 -11.72 -3.02
N ILE A 306 -8.13 -11.32 -4.25
CA ILE A 306 -9.33 -11.80 -4.96
C ILE A 306 -8.99 -12.19 -6.39
N ILE A 307 -9.88 -12.97 -7.02
CA ILE A 307 -9.77 -13.36 -8.43
C ILE A 307 -11.08 -12.97 -9.11
N MET A 308 -11.00 -12.25 -10.22
CA MET A 308 -12.14 -11.98 -11.10
C MET A 308 -12.04 -12.88 -12.33
N VAL A 309 -13.13 -13.58 -12.66
CA VAL A 309 -13.19 -14.50 -13.80
C VAL A 309 -14.31 -14.12 -14.74
N LYS A 310 -14.03 -14.05 -16.06
CA LYS A 310 -15.01 -13.65 -17.07
C LYS A 310 -16.12 -14.69 -17.19
N LYS A 311 -17.36 -14.31 -16.87
CA LYS A 311 -18.50 -15.24 -16.78
C LYS A 311 -18.78 -16.00 -18.08
N ASP A 312 -18.66 -15.32 -19.22
CA ASP A 312 -19.02 -15.91 -20.51
C ASP A 312 -18.04 -16.98 -21.00
N LEU A 313 -16.86 -17.08 -20.40
CA LEU A 313 -15.80 -18.01 -20.82
C LEU A 313 -15.78 -19.30 -19.99
N PHE A 314 -16.41 -19.31 -18.80
CA PHE A 314 -16.30 -20.39 -17.82
C PHE A 314 -17.66 -20.92 -17.36
N ASP A 315 -17.66 -22.18 -16.93
CA ASP A 315 -18.80 -22.77 -16.23
C ASP A 315 -18.69 -22.45 -14.74
N LEU A 316 -19.49 -21.47 -14.30
CA LEU A 316 -19.49 -21.02 -12.91
C LEU A 316 -19.94 -22.09 -11.92
N THR A 317 -20.67 -23.12 -12.37
CA THR A 317 -21.11 -24.22 -11.50
C THR A 317 -19.97 -25.18 -11.16
N SER A 318 -18.89 -25.16 -11.94
CA SER A 318 -17.67 -25.94 -11.69
C SER A 318 -16.70 -25.26 -10.71
N ALA A 319 -16.97 -24.03 -10.31
CA ALA A 319 -16.09 -23.25 -9.44
C ALA A 319 -16.06 -23.85 -8.02
N ARG A 320 -14.86 -24.09 -7.48
CA ARG A 320 -14.68 -24.58 -6.10
C ARG A 320 -13.55 -23.85 -5.41
N ASP A 321 -13.82 -23.34 -4.22
CA ASP A 321 -12.81 -22.79 -3.32
C ASP A 321 -11.92 -23.91 -2.78
N VAL A 322 -10.62 -23.81 -3.05
CA VAL A 322 -9.58 -24.75 -2.61
C VAL A 322 -8.51 -24.06 -1.77
N THR A 323 -8.78 -22.84 -1.30
CA THR A 323 -7.84 -22.01 -0.54
C THR A 323 -7.29 -22.74 0.69
N ASN A 324 -8.16 -23.39 1.46
CA ASN A 324 -7.76 -24.10 2.68
C ASN A 324 -6.87 -25.32 2.40
N GLU A 325 -6.98 -25.94 1.24
CA GLU A 325 -6.13 -27.08 0.85
C GLU A 325 -4.69 -26.61 0.61
N ILE A 326 -4.53 -25.43 0.00
CA ILE A 326 -3.21 -24.81 -0.19
C ILE A 326 -2.65 -24.30 1.14
N LEU A 327 -3.46 -23.62 1.96
CA LEU A 327 -3.04 -23.14 3.27
C LEU A 327 -2.55 -24.27 4.18
N ALA A 328 -3.19 -25.44 4.13
CA ALA A 328 -2.78 -26.62 4.89
C ALA A 328 -1.43 -27.20 4.46
N ALA A 329 -0.98 -26.89 3.23
CA ALA A 329 0.31 -27.32 2.69
C ALA A 329 1.42 -26.27 2.84
N VAL A 330 1.14 -25.10 3.43
CA VAL A 330 2.16 -24.08 3.68
C VAL A 330 3.00 -24.49 4.89
N GLU A 331 4.29 -24.74 4.64
CA GLU A 331 5.30 -25.02 5.67
C GLU A 331 6.08 -23.74 6.00
N ASP A 332 6.57 -23.63 7.23
CA ASP A 332 7.48 -22.56 7.70
C ASP A 332 6.95 -21.11 7.56
N TRP A 333 5.66 -20.92 7.28
CA TRP A 333 5.04 -19.60 7.25
C TRP A 333 3.57 -19.65 7.68
N GLN A 334 3.14 -18.67 8.49
CA GLN A 334 1.73 -18.49 8.80
C GLN A 334 1.16 -17.40 7.88
N CYS A 335 0.36 -17.82 6.89
CA CYS A 335 -0.39 -16.88 6.08
C CYS A 335 -1.40 -16.14 6.95
N SER A 336 -1.51 -14.82 6.77
CA SER A 336 -2.57 -14.07 7.42
C SER A 336 -3.88 -14.30 6.68
N ASP A 337 -5.01 -14.07 7.34
CA ASP A 337 -6.31 -14.09 6.67
C ASP A 337 -6.26 -13.14 5.45
N GLY A 338 -7.03 -13.44 4.41
CA GLY A 338 -7.09 -12.59 3.20
C GLY A 338 -5.89 -12.70 2.24
N ASP A 339 -4.69 -13.08 2.67
CA ASP A 339 -3.47 -13.05 1.83
C ASP A 339 -3.56 -13.93 0.57
N LEU A 340 -4.22 -15.09 0.68
CA LEU A 340 -4.32 -16.11 -0.36
C LEU A 340 -5.78 -16.40 -0.72
N VAL A 341 -6.06 -16.57 -2.00
CA VAL A 341 -7.29 -17.18 -2.51
C VAL A 341 -6.98 -18.13 -3.66
N ALA A 342 -7.63 -19.29 -3.68
CA ALA A 342 -7.44 -20.28 -4.73
C ALA A 342 -8.74 -20.98 -5.11
N TYR A 343 -9.02 -21.07 -6.40
CA TYR A 343 -10.23 -21.69 -6.94
C TYR A 343 -9.89 -22.62 -8.11
N THR A 344 -10.55 -23.77 -8.16
CA THR A 344 -10.63 -24.54 -9.40
C THR A 344 -11.82 -24.08 -10.22
N ILE A 345 -11.70 -24.00 -11.54
CA ILE A 345 -12.82 -23.73 -12.44
C ILE A 345 -12.60 -24.38 -13.81
N GLN A 346 -13.68 -24.73 -14.48
CA GLN A 346 -13.68 -25.28 -15.83
C GLN A 346 -14.16 -24.24 -16.84
N SER A 347 -13.47 -24.12 -17.97
CA SER A 347 -13.95 -23.34 -19.11
C SER A 347 -15.09 -24.05 -19.84
N LYS A 348 -15.88 -23.33 -20.62
CA LYS A 348 -17.03 -23.91 -21.35
C LYS A 348 -16.64 -24.99 -22.39
N ASP A 349 -15.39 -25.03 -22.80
CA ASP A 349 -14.77 -26.07 -23.64
C ASP A 349 -14.01 -27.13 -22.82
N LEU A 350 -14.34 -27.26 -21.54
CA LEU A 350 -13.95 -28.34 -20.64
C LEU A 350 -12.49 -28.33 -20.16
N CYS A 351 -11.69 -27.30 -20.44
CA CYS A 351 -10.36 -27.15 -19.84
C CYS A 351 -10.47 -26.74 -18.36
N LYS A 352 -9.72 -27.40 -17.47
CA LYS A 352 -9.74 -27.12 -16.04
C LYS A 352 -8.57 -26.22 -15.65
N TYR A 353 -8.81 -25.30 -14.74
CA TYR A 353 -7.84 -24.31 -14.26
C TYR A 353 -7.78 -24.32 -12.75
N LEU A 354 -6.57 -24.19 -12.21
CA LEU A 354 -6.33 -23.81 -10.82
C LEU A 354 -5.86 -22.36 -10.82
N LEU A 355 -6.72 -21.46 -10.32
CA LEU A 355 -6.47 -20.04 -10.26
C LEU A 355 -6.07 -19.66 -8.85
N VAL A 356 -4.99 -18.89 -8.71
CA VAL A 356 -4.47 -18.48 -7.40
C VAL A 356 -4.13 -16.98 -7.42
N SER A 357 -4.54 -16.24 -6.40
CA SER A 357 -4.07 -14.87 -6.12
C SER A 357 -3.39 -14.81 -4.76
N PHE A 358 -2.24 -14.15 -4.67
CA PHE A 358 -1.49 -14.03 -3.42
C PHE A 358 -0.76 -12.69 -3.26
N HIS A 359 -0.74 -12.20 -2.03
CA HIS A 359 0.19 -11.18 -1.56
C HIS A 359 0.63 -11.55 -0.13
N GLY A 360 1.95 -11.47 0.11
CA GLY A 360 2.56 -11.87 1.38
C GLY A 360 3.15 -10.71 2.17
N ASP A 361 4.31 -10.92 2.76
CA ASP A 361 5.05 -9.86 3.45
C ASP A 361 5.74 -8.92 2.47
N THR A 362 6.02 -7.70 2.93
CA THR A 362 6.68 -6.66 2.13
C THR A 362 8.08 -7.06 1.65
N ASN A 363 8.74 -8.03 2.31
CA ASN A 363 10.08 -8.46 1.93
C ASN A 363 10.09 -9.65 0.94
N GLY A 364 8.92 -10.24 0.66
CA GLY A 364 8.74 -11.38 -0.23
C GLY A 364 9.19 -12.73 0.34
N LEU A 365 9.49 -12.83 1.64
CA LEU A 365 9.96 -14.07 2.27
C LEU A 365 8.84 -15.11 2.42
N ALA A 366 7.60 -14.66 2.53
CA ALA A 366 6.38 -15.48 2.53
C ALA A 366 6.11 -16.13 1.17
N THR A 367 6.61 -15.54 0.09
CA THR A 367 6.27 -15.93 -1.28
C THR A 367 6.71 -17.36 -1.59
N LEU A 368 7.94 -17.73 -1.25
CA LEU A 368 8.45 -19.07 -1.56
C LEU A 368 7.72 -20.20 -0.80
N PRO A 369 7.48 -20.11 0.52
CA PRO A 369 6.61 -21.04 1.24
C PRO A 369 5.27 -21.29 0.54
N VAL A 370 4.59 -20.21 0.14
CA VAL A 370 3.27 -20.30 -0.49
C VAL A 370 3.36 -20.89 -1.90
N VAL A 371 4.34 -20.49 -2.71
CA VAL A 371 4.51 -21.05 -4.06
C VAL A 371 4.84 -22.54 -4.02
N ARG A 372 5.62 -22.99 -3.03
CA ARG A 372 5.89 -24.42 -2.81
C ARG A 372 4.63 -25.19 -2.44
N ALA A 373 3.79 -24.63 -1.57
CA ALA A 373 2.50 -25.22 -1.21
C ALA A 373 1.56 -25.32 -2.42
N VAL A 374 1.46 -24.25 -3.22
CA VAL A 374 0.71 -24.24 -4.49
C VAL A 374 1.25 -25.31 -5.44
N HIS A 375 2.57 -25.42 -5.60
CA HIS A 375 3.19 -26.46 -6.42
C HIS A 375 2.83 -27.87 -5.94
N ALA A 376 2.96 -28.14 -4.65
CA ALA A 376 2.68 -29.45 -4.06
C ALA A 376 1.22 -29.87 -4.29
N VAL A 377 0.27 -28.96 -4.02
CA VAL A 377 -1.16 -29.22 -4.20
C VAL A 377 -1.53 -29.32 -5.69
N ALA A 378 -1.00 -28.44 -6.53
CA ALA A 378 -1.26 -28.45 -7.97
C ALA A 378 -0.73 -29.71 -8.65
N SER A 379 0.48 -30.17 -8.30
CA SER A 379 1.10 -31.34 -8.94
C SER A 379 0.53 -32.68 -8.44
N SER A 380 0.03 -32.73 -7.20
CA SER A 380 -0.54 -33.96 -6.62
C SER A 380 -2.04 -34.09 -6.86
N THR A 381 -2.82 -33.06 -6.50
CA THR A 381 -4.28 -33.11 -6.41
C THR A 381 -4.95 -32.57 -7.66
N TYR A 382 -4.33 -31.57 -8.30
CA TYR A 382 -4.87 -30.86 -9.48
C TYR A 382 -3.99 -31.01 -10.72
N SER A 383 -3.37 -32.18 -10.90
CA SER A 383 -2.41 -32.43 -11.98
C SER A 383 -3.00 -32.29 -13.39
N ASP A 384 -4.33 -32.40 -13.51
CA ASP A 384 -5.10 -32.18 -14.74
C ASP A 384 -5.58 -30.73 -14.93
N HIS A 385 -5.30 -29.83 -13.99
CA HIS A 385 -5.65 -28.41 -14.07
C HIS A 385 -4.46 -27.57 -14.55
N ALA A 386 -4.72 -26.63 -15.45
CA ALA A 386 -3.76 -25.60 -15.82
C ALA A 386 -3.62 -24.56 -14.69
N LEU A 387 -2.43 -24.42 -14.12
CA LEU A 387 -2.16 -23.41 -13.09
C LEU A 387 -2.00 -22.02 -13.70
N VAL A 388 -2.74 -21.04 -13.17
CA VAL A 388 -2.50 -19.61 -13.40
C VAL A 388 -2.45 -18.91 -12.05
N PHE A 389 -1.27 -18.41 -11.69
CA PHE A 389 -1.00 -17.81 -10.40
C PHE A 389 -0.58 -16.34 -10.58
N GLY A 390 -1.49 -15.40 -10.33
CA GLY A 390 -1.16 -13.97 -10.27
C GLY A 390 -0.78 -13.57 -8.85
N LEU A 391 0.35 -12.88 -8.67
CA LEU A 391 0.80 -12.51 -7.33
C LEU A 391 1.63 -11.23 -7.31
N ASP A 392 1.54 -10.52 -6.19
CA ASP A 392 2.61 -9.63 -5.73
C ASP A 392 3.58 -10.46 -4.89
N ALA A 393 4.70 -10.83 -5.50
CA ALA A 393 5.75 -11.63 -4.89
C ALA A 393 6.68 -10.81 -3.97
N ASN A 394 6.56 -9.48 -3.96
CA ASN A 394 7.50 -8.56 -3.30
C ASN A 394 8.98 -8.90 -3.56
N THR A 395 9.31 -9.29 -4.80
CA THR A 395 10.68 -9.58 -5.19
C THR A 395 11.49 -8.30 -5.40
N TYR A 396 12.76 -8.35 -5.00
CA TYR A 396 13.73 -7.26 -5.10
C TYR A 396 14.80 -7.57 -6.15
N ARG A 397 15.48 -6.54 -6.65
CA ARG A 397 16.56 -6.73 -7.64
C ARG A 397 17.60 -7.77 -7.19
N GLU A 398 17.99 -7.73 -5.93
CA GLU A 398 19.01 -8.61 -5.34
C GLU A 398 18.43 -9.42 -4.18
N HIS A 399 18.88 -10.67 -4.04
CA HIS A 399 18.51 -11.53 -2.93
C HIS A 399 19.38 -11.26 -1.70
N SER A 400 18.79 -11.32 -0.51
CA SER A 400 19.50 -11.26 0.76
C SER A 400 18.73 -12.04 1.84
N ALA A 401 19.30 -12.14 3.04
CA ALA A 401 18.60 -12.71 4.19
C ALA A 401 17.31 -11.95 4.55
N THR A 402 17.19 -10.68 4.15
CA THR A 402 16.02 -9.84 4.46
C THR A 402 15.09 -9.66 3.28
N TYR A 403 15.48 -10.01 2.05
CA TYR A 403 14.71 -9.72 0.84
C TYR A 403 14.76 -10.88 -0.16
N GLN A 404 13.61 -11.24 -0.70
CA GLN A 404 13.52 -12.23 -1.78
C GLN A 404 13.96 -11.60 -3.11
N GLY A 405 14.98 -12.15 -3.78
CA GLY A 405 15.49 -11.61 -5.04
C GLY A 405 14.76 -12.17 -6.26
N VAL A 406 14.71 -11.40 -7.36
CA VAL A 406 14.09 -11.79 -8.65
C VAL A 406 14.70 -13.09 -9.20
N SER A 407 16.03 -13.16 -9.31
CA SER A 407 16.69 -14.35 -9.88
C SER A 407 16.49 -15.58 -8.98
N HIS A 408 16.64 -15.42 -7.67
CA HIS A 408 16.42 -16.52 -6.72
C HIS A 408 14.96 -17.03 -6.77
N PHE A 409 13.99 -16.12 -6.87
CA PHE A 409 12.59 -16.50 -7.01
C PHE A 409 12.36 -17.30 -8.30
N TYR A 410 12.92 -16.80 -9.41
CA TYR A 410 12.83 -17.47 -10.70
C TYR A 410 13.46 -18.87 -10.67
N ASP A 411 14.65 -19.02 -10.10
CA ASP A 411 15.34 -20.31 -10.04
C ASP A 411 14.53 -21.35 -9.26
N VAL A 412 13.88 -20.94 -8.17
CA VAL A 412 13.00 -21.84 -7.40
C VAL A 412 11.79 -22.26 -8.22
N ILE A 413 11.05 -21.33 -8.85
CA ILE A 413 9.87 -21.71 -9.66
C ILE A 413 10.27 -22.54 -10.89
N ALA A 414 11.40 -22.24 -11.52
CA ALA A 414 11.94 -23.02 -12.63
C ALA A 414 12.31 -24.45 -12.22
N SER A 415 12.88 -24.65 -11.01
CA SER A 415 13.17 -25.97 -10.45
C SER A 415 11.91 -26.84 -10.25
N MET A 416 10.75 -26.19 -10.14
CA MET A 416 9.43 -26.84 -10.02
C MET A 416 8.73 -27.02 -11.39
N GLY A 417 9.42 -26.74 -12.51
CA GLY A 417 8.86 -26.84 -13.86
C GLY A 417 7.92 -25.69 -14.23
N MET A 418 7.91 -24.61 -13.45
CA MET A 418 7.12 -23.41 -13.72
C MET A 418 7.89 -22.41 -14.59
N ALA A 419 7.15 -21.50 -15.21
CA ALA A 419 7.65 -20.29 -15.85
C ALA A 419 6.86 -19.08 -15.34
N SER A 420 7.28 -17.91 -15.79
CA SER A 420 6.56 -16.67 -15.58
C SER A 420 6.36 -15.90 -16.88
N CYS A 421 5.49 -14.90 -16.83
CA CYS A 421 5.26 -13.95 -17.93
C CYS A 421 6.48 -13.08 -18.28
N TRP A 422 7.55 -13.10 -17.47
CA TRP A 422 8.76 -12.29 -17.65
C TRP A 422 9.86 -12.96 -18.48
N GLY A 423 9.61 -14.15 -19.03
CA GLY A 423 10.57 -14.90 -19.83
C GLY A 423 11.63 -15.61 -18.98
N THR A 424 12.67 -16.11 -19.66
CA THR A 424 13.70 -16.99 -19.08
C THR A 424 15.10 -16.57 -19.54
N PRO A 425 15.99 -16.13 -18.63
CA PRO A 425 15.69 -15.65 -17.29
C PRO A 425 14.97 -14.28 -17.32
N PRO A 426 14.23 -13.91 -16.26
CA PRO A 426 13.61 -12.59 -16.17
C PRO A 426 14.67 -11.49 -15.99
N ASN A 427 14.37 -10.29 -16.50
CA ASN A 427 15.20 -9.12 -16.29
C ASN A 427 14.93 -8.50 -14.90
N PRO A 428 15.87 -8.53 -13.94
CA PRO A 428 15.69 -7.96 -12.60
C PRO A 428 15.62 -6.42 -12.60
N VAL A 429 15.84 -5.77 -13.74
CA VAL A 429 15.75 -4.32 -13.96
C VAL A 429 14.49 -3.94 -14.75
N ASN A 430 13.44 -4.76 -14.69
CA ASN A 430 12.15 -4.48 -15.31
C ASN A 430 11.08 -4.25 -14.24
N PRO A 431 11.03 -3.07 -13.59
CA PRO A 431 10.21 -2.88 -12.41
C PRO A 431 8.72 -2.79 -12.74
N THR A 432 7.90 -3.20 -11.78
CA THR A 432 6.44 -3.00 -11.74
C THR A 432 6.04 -1.96 -10.69
N THR A 433 7.01 -1.45 -9.94
CA THR A 433 6.86 -0.35 -8.98
C THR A 433 7.80 0.80 -9.32
N CYS A 434 7.40 2.02 -9.00
CA CYS A 434 8.26 3.19 -9.07
C CYS A 434 7.72 4.27 -8.13
N ASN A 435 7.95 4.08 -6.84
CA ASN A 435 7.50 5.04 -5.82
C ASN A 435 8.70 5.70 -5.13
N ALA A 436 8.63 7.02 -4.95
CA ALA A 436 9.68 7.79 -4.30
C ALA A 436 9.07 8.60 -3.18
N ARG A 437 9.55 8.42 -1.96
CA ARG A 437 9.04 9.10 -0.77
C ARG A 437 9.42 10.58 -0.76
N THR A 438 8.53 11.45 -0.31
CA THR A 438 8.77 12.89 -0.20
C THR A 438 9.19 13.29 1.21
N TYR A 439 9.51 14.55 1.42
CA TYR A 439 9.84 15.08 2.74
C TYR A 439 8.62 15.39 3.63
N LEU A 440 7.40 15.33 3.09
CA LEU A 440 6.16 15.59 3.83
C LEU A 440 5.68 14.31 4.54
N GLN A 441 6.51 13.76 5.42
CA GLN A 441 6.19 12.56 6.21
C GLN A 441 6.99 12.50 7.52
N PRO A 442 6.52 11.75 8.55
CA PRO A 442 7.23 11.63 9.83
C PRO A 442 8.61 10.97 9.74
N GLN A 443 8.86 10.16 8.71
CA GLN A 443 10.10 9.41 8.50
C GLN A 443 11.00 10.09 7.46
N LEU A 444 11.50 11.28 7.80
CA LEU A 444 12.29 12.11 6.88
C LEU A 444 13.50 11.39 6.28
N ASN A 445 14.10 10.45 7.01
CA ASN A 445 15.24 9.66 6.56
C ASN A 445 14.93 8.73 5.36
N LYS A 446 13.65 8.54 5.03
CA LYS A 446 13.21 7.81 3.84
C LYS A 446 12.93 8.70 2.64
N ALA A 447 12.94 10.03 2.81
CA ALA A 447 12.65 10.96 1.74
C ALA A 447 13.73 10.91 0.65
N ILE A 448 13.30 11.09 -0.60
CA ILE A 448 14.15 11.11 -1.79
C ILE A 448 13.96 12.47 -2.47
N GLY A 449 15.06 13.15 -2.75
CA GLY A 449 15.02 14.44 -3.44
C GLY A 449 14.58 14.34 -4.90
N GLN A 450 14.09 15.44 -5.46
CA GLN A 450 13.54 15.53 -6.81
C GLN A 450 14.48 14.99 -7.89
N LYS A 451 15.79 15.31 -7.80
CA LYS A 451 16.81 14.86 -8.76
C LYS A 451 17.05 13.35 -8.71
N ASP A 452 16.84 12.75 -7.54
CA ASP A 452 17.11 11.34 -7.28
C ASP A 452 15.84 10.48 -7.33
N LYS A 453 14.65 11.07 -7.49
CA LYS A 453 13.38 10.36 -7.33
C LYS A 453 13.27 9.12 -8.21
N ILE A 454 13.81 9.14 -9.42
CA ILE A 454 13.84 7.95 -10.28
C ILE A 454 15.01 7.04 -9.89
N ALA A 455 16.21 7.58 -9.69
CA ALA A 455 17.39 6.78 -9.41
C ALA A 455 17.29 5.99 -8.09
N LYS A 456 16.65 6.57 -7.08
CA LYS A 456 16.53 6.02 -5.71
C LYS A 456 15.09 5.61 -5.34
N ALA A 457 14.13 5.68 -6.26
CA ALA A 457 12.78 5.13 -6.02
C ALA A 457 12.85 3.65 -5.64
N ASP A 458 11.83 3.20 -4.91
CA ASP A 458 11.51 1.78 -4.80
C ASP A 458 11.07 1.31 -6.20
N LYS A 459 12.01 0.68 -6.92
CA LYS A 459 11.87 0.19 -8.28
C LYS A 459 12.23 -1.27 -8.35
N ASN A 460 11.23 -2.10 -8.14
CA ASN A 460 11.41 -3.53 -8.10
C ASN A 460 10.39 -4.23 -9.01
N LEU A 461 10.80 -5.36 -9.58
CA LEU A 461 9.89 -6.28 -10.25
C LEU A 461 9.20 -7.08 -9.17
N LYS A 462 7.96 -6.74 -8.83
CA LYS A 462 7.22 -7.36 -7.70
C LYS A 462 6.06 -8.23 -8.16
N ASP A 463 5.46 -7.93 -9.30
CA ASP A 463 4.21 -8.53 -9.75
C ASP A 463 4.46 -9.60 -10.82
N TRP A 464 3.85 -10.78 -10.67
CA TRP A 464 4.14 -11.97 -11.48
C TRP A 464 2.86 -12.70 -11.90
N ILE A 465 2.91 -13.33 -13.08
CA ILE A 465 1.99 -14.38 -13.49
C ILE A 465 2.81 -15.65 -13.68
N VAL A 466 2.57 -16.66 -12.85
CA VAL A 466 3.29 -17.94 -12.80
C VAL A 466 2.39 -19.08 -13.28
N PHE A 467 2.96 -20.01 -14.04
CA PHE A 467 2.26 -21.16 -14.62
C PHE A 467 3.24 -22.30 -14.93
N TYR A 468 2.75 -23.51 -15.18
CA TYR A 468 3.62 -24.61 -15.63
C TYR A 468 3.93 -24.51 -17.13
N GLN A 469 5.21 -24.64 -17.49
CA GLN A 469 5.66 -24.58 -18.90
C GLN A 469 5.07 -25.70 -19.77
N SER A 470 4.76 -26.83 -19.16
CA SER A 470 4.12 -27.97 -19.82
C SER A 470 2.63 -27.74 -20.12
N GLN A 471 2.00 -26.78 -19.43
CA GLN A 471 0.56 -26.54 -19.48
C GLN A 471 0.20 -25.28 -20.28
N LEU A 472 1.04 -24.25 -20.23
CA LEU A 472 0.77 -22.94 -20.81
C LEU A 472 2.04 -22.32 -21.40
N LYS A 473 1.86 -21.47 -22.41
CA LYS A 473 2.90 -20.58 -22.93
C LYS A 473 2.43 -19.12 -22.80
N ALA A 474 3.32 -18.21 -22.42
CA ALA A 474 3.00 -16.79 -22.36
C ALA A 474 3.56 -16.03 -23.55
N GLU A 475 2.78 -15.11 -24.12
CA GLU A 475 3.32 -13.97 -24.86
C GLU A 475 4.07 -13.03 -23.89
N PRO A 476 5.01 -12.19 -24.38
CA PRO A 476 5.69 -11.21 -23.55
C PRO A 476 4.71 -10.38 -22.71
N ALA A 477 5.00 -10.25 -21.41
CA ALA A 477 4.18 -9.43 -20.53
C ALA A 477 4.17 -7.97 -20.95
N THR A 478 3.04 -7.32 -20.72
CA THR A 478 2.84 -5.88 -20.79
C THR A 478 2.69 -5.33 -19.37
N LYS A 479 3.12 -4.08 -19.19
CA LYS A 479 2.95 -3.31 -17.95
C LYS A 479 1.99 -2.14 -18.24
N ASP A 480 1.25 -1.70 -17.22
CA ASP A 480 0.40 -0.50 -17.31
C ASP A 480 0.48 0.32 -16.02
N ASN A 481 0.96 1.56 -16.13
CA ASN A 481 0.94 2.57 -15.05
C ASN A 481 0.13 3.82 -15.46
N THR A 482 -0.75 3.67 -16.45
CA THR A 482 -1.62 4.72 -17.01
C THR A 482 -3.10 4.36 -16.96
N GLY A 483 -3.43 3.10 -16.68
CA GLY A 483 -4.79 2.56 -16.74
C GLY A 483 -5.32 2.40 -18.16
N CYS A 484 -4.46 2.54 -19.18
CA CYS A 484 -4.80 2.52 -20.60
C CYS A 484 -4.01 1.45 -21.37
N GLY A 485 -3.46 0.45 -20.68
CA GLY A 485 -2.65 -0.61 -21.27
C GLY A 485 -1.27 -0.14 -21.74
N LYS A 486 -0.74 0.95 -21.15
CA LYS A 486 0.55 1.55 -21.53
C LYS A 486 1.43 1.75 -20.32
N TYR A 487 2.73 1.52 -20.49
CA TYR A 487 3.73 1.81 -19.49
C TYR A 487 4.58 3.01 -19.89
N VAL A 488 4.62 4.02 -19.03
CA VAL A 488 5.54 5.14 -19.12
C VAL A 488 6.75 4.82 -18.26
N GLU A 489 7.88 4.56 -18.90
CA GLU A 489 9.16 4.34 -18.22
C GLU A 489 9.58 5.60 -17.44
N GLU A 490 10.26 5.40 -16.30
CA GLU A 490 10.76 6.48 -15.44
C GLU A 490 9.69 7.46 -14.91
N MET A 491 8.43 7.04 -14.87
CA MET A 491 7.35 7.76 -14.20
C MET A 491 7.18 7.26 -12.77
N VAL A 492 7.06 8.17 -11.81
CA VAL A 492 6.61 7.81 -10.45
C VAL A 492 5.09 7.65 -10.44
N PHE A 493 4.62 6.61 -9.78
CA PHE A 493 3.19 6.37 -9.60
C PHE A 493 2.87 5.96 -8.15
N PRO A 494 1.68 6.33 -7.64
CA PRO A 494 0.47 6.68 -8.39
C PRO A 494 0.49 8.05 -9.08
N THR A 495 -0.43 8.22 -10.02
CA THR A 495 -0.74 9.48 -10.70
C THR A 495 -2.18 9.87 -10.39
N LEU A 496 -2.62 11.06 -10.82
CA LEU A 496 -4.03 11.46 -10.64
C LEU A 496 -5.02 10.50 -11.32
N ASP A 497 -4.58 9.80 -12.36
CA ASP A 497 -5.39 8.90 -13.20
C ASP A 497 -5.04 7.40 -12.99
N PHE A 498 -4.04 7.10 -12.17
CA PHE A 498 -3.61 5.74 -11.87
C PHE A 498 -3.36 5.59 -10.36
N PRO A 499 -4.25 4.92 -9.62
CA PRO A 499 -4.32 5.08 -8.16
C PRO A 499 -3.43 4.13 -7.35
N SER A 500 -2.71 3.21 -8.00
CA SER A 500 -1.83 2.24 -7.36
C SER A 500 -0.35 2.63 -7.51
N ASP A 501 0.47 2.24 -6.54
CA ASP A 501 1.93 2.29 -6.61
C ASP A 501 2.54 1.05 -7.29
N HIS A 502 1.69 0.10 -7.72
CA HIS A 502 2.02 -1.04 -8.57
C HIS A 502 1.36 -0.93 -9.95
N ALA A 503 2.12 -1.27 -10.99
CA ALA A 503 1.63 -1.37 -12.35
C ALA A 503 0.78 -2.63 -12.52
N VAL A 504 -0.20 -2.58 -13.43
CA VAL A 504 -0.87 -3.80 -13.87
C VAL A 504 0.10 -4.60 -14.73
N VAL A 505 0.20 -5.91 -14.50
CA VAL A 505 0.95 -6.84 -15.35
C VAL A 505 -0.04 -7.71 -16.09
N ALA A 506 0.05 -7.76 -17.41
CA ALA A 506 -0.83 -8.58 -18.22
C ALA A 506 -0.07 -9.37 -19.29
N SER A 507 -0.50 -10.62 -19.52
CA SER A 507 0.08 -11.49 -20.54
C SER A 507 -0.99 -12.38 -21.15
N LYS A 508 -0.82 -12.68 -22.44
CA LYS A 508 -1.64 -13.69 -23.11
C LYS A 508 -1.05 -15.08 -22.86
N LEU A 509 -1.88 -15.96 -22.31
CA LEU A 509 -1.56 -17.34 -22.00
C LEU A 509 -2.20 -18.26 -23.04
N CYS A 510 -1.36 -18.97 -23.80
CA CYS A 510 -1.76 -19.93 -24.81
C CYS A 510 -1.80 -21.34 -24.23
N VAL A 511 -2.92 -22.03 -24.43
CA VAL A 511 -3.08 -23.45 -24.08
C VAL A 511 -2.52 -24.29 -25.23
N PRO A 512 -1.46 -25.09 -25.03
CA PRO A 512 -0.94 -25.97 -26.05
C PRO A 512 -2.00 -27.01 -26.42
N VAL A 513 -2.26 -27.21 -27.71
CA VAL A 513 -3.16 -28.25 -28.18
C VAL A 513 -2.59 -29.61 -27.79
N ARG A 514 -3.28 -30.34 -26.90
CA ARG A 514 -3.03 -31.76 -26.71
C ARG A 514 -3.46 -32.47 -28.00
N ARG A 515 -2.50 -32.87 -28.84
CA ARG A 515 -2.79 -33.88 -29.87
C ARG A 515 -3.23 -35.12 -29.11
N ASN A 516 -4.51 -35.46 -29.17
CA ASN A 516 -4.99 -36.74 -28.70
C ASN A 516 -4.20 -37.81 -29.46
N GLY A 517 -3.22 -38.41 -28.77
CA GLY A 517 -2.58 -39.63 -29.22
C GLY A 517 -3.61 -40.74 -29.11
N THR A 518 -4.32 -41.00 -30.20
CA THR A 518 -4.87 -42.33 -30.44
C THR A 518 -3.70 -43.28 -30.61
N THR A 519 -3.37 -44.02 -29.56
CA THR A 519 -2.93 -45.41 -29.61
C THR A 519 -3.41 -46.11 -28.36
#